data_AF-A0A7R9YX31-F1
#
_entry.id   AF-A0A7R9YX31-F1
#
_cell.length_a   1.000
_cell.length_b   1.000
_cell.length_c   1.000
_cell.angle_alpha   90.00
_cell.angle_beta   90.00
_cell.angle_gamma   90.00
#
_symmetry.space_group_name_H-M   'P 1'
#
loop_
_entity.id
_entity.type
_entity.pdbx_description
1 polymer ?
#
loop_
_entity_poly.entity_id
_entity_poly.type
_entity_poly.pdbx_seq_one_letter_code
_entity_poly.pdbx_strand_id
1 'polypeptide(L)'
;GYELSKEEEDAMWAEMDEWGSTRIAQTIEDMKGYYVKTGQVVSTRADLFPEAYTEKLTKLQDGIEPMPIELVEKVVRQELLDGAPLSELFASFDEEPLGS
;
A
#
# COMPACT_ATOMS: atom_id res chain seq x y z
N GLY A 1 9.67 -43.59 6.16
CA GLY A 1 9.79 -42.13 6.06
C GLY A 1 8.71 -41.56 6.92
N TYR A 2 9.00 -40.53 7.70
CA TYR A 2 7.94 -39.83 8.42
C TYR A 2 7.17 -39.00 7.37
N GLU A 3 5.96 -39.43 7.04
CA GLU A 3 4.97 -38.59 6.36
C GLU A 3 4.31 -37.74 7.44
N LEU A 4 4.21 -36.44 7.17
CA LEU A 4 3.48 -35.51 8.03
C LEU A 4 2.00 -35.86 7.96
N SER A 5 1.30 -35.71 9.07
CA SER A 5 -0.16 -35.69 9.06
C SER A 5 -0.65 -34.44 8.34
N LYS A 6 -1.88 -34.50 7.82
CA LYS A 6 -2.49 -33.35 7.15
C LYS A 6 -2.54 -32.10 8.05
N GLU A 7 -2.75 -32.26 9.36
CA GLU A 7 -2.71 -31.15 10.32
C GLU A 7 -1.31 -30.54 10.43
N GLU A 8 -0.25 -31.36 10.43
CA GLU A 8 1.12 -30.87 10.45
C GLU A 8 1.51 -30.18 9.13
N GLU A 9 1.03 -30.68 8.00
CA GLU A 9 1.21 -30.02 6.71
C GLU A 9 0.47 -28.67 6.66
N ASP A 10 -0.80 -28.63 7.06
CA ASP A 10 -1.61 -27.40 7.08
C ASP A 10 -0.99 -26.35 8.02
N ALA A 11 -0.47 -26.76 9.18
CA ALA A 11 0.23 -25.88 10.11
C ALA A 11 1.54 -25.33 9.53
N MET A 12 2.32 -26.18 8.85
CA MET A 12 3.55 -25.78 8.19
C MET A 12 3.30 -24.75 7.07
N TRP A 13 2.24 -24.97 6.26
CA TRP A 13 1.83 -24.02 5.22
C TRP A 13 1.38 -22.69 5.82
N ALA A 14 0.59 -22.71 6.90
CA ALA A 14 0.13 -21.49 7.58
C ALA A 14 1.30 -20.68 8.17
N GLU A 15 2.29 -21.33 8.78
CA GLU A 15 3.48 -20.65 9.30
C GLU A 15 4.29 -19.99 8.16
N MET A 16 4.41 -20.68 7.03
CA MET A 16 5.12 -20.15 5.87
C MET A 16 4.39 -18.96 5.24
N ASP A 17 3.05 -19.02 5.14
CA ASP A 17 2.22 -17.93 4.64
C ASP A 17 2.28 -16.70 5.56
N GLU A 18 2.27 -16.89 6.88
CA GLU A 18 2.41 -15.81 7.86
C GLU A 18 3.78 -15.11 7.75
N TRP A 19 4.86 -15.89 7.62
CA TRP A 19 6.20 -15.35 7.42
C TRP A 19 6.30 -14.59 6.08
N GLY A 20 5.84 -15.20 4.99
CA GLY A 20 5.98 -14.67 3.64
C GLY A 20 5.15 -13.41 3.43
N SER A 21 3.91 -13.41 3.91
CA SER A 21 3.02 -12.24 3.83
C SER A 21 3.57 -11.05 4.62
N THR A 22 4.16 -11.29 5.80
CA THR A 22 4.83 -10.25 6.59
C THR A 22 6.02 -9.64 5.84
N ARG A 23 6.87 -10.47 5.25
CA ARG A 23 8.05 -10.03 4.49
C ARG A 23 7.66 -9.20 3.27
N ILE A 24 6.66 -9.66 2.53
CA ILE A 24 6.18 -8.95 1.34
C ILE A 24 5.57 -7.59 1.72
N ALA A 25 4.76 -7.53 2.78
CA ALA A 25 4.14 -6.28 3.22
C ALA A 25 5.21 -5.22 3.59
N GLN A 26 6.20 -5.60 4.40
CA GLN A 26 7.31 -4.72 4.78
C GLN A 26 8.12 -4.25 3.56
N THR A 27 8.41 -5.17 2.64
CA THR A 27 9.17 -4.85 1.41
C THR A 27 8.41 -3.84 0.54
N ILE A 28 7.09 -4.01 0.40
CA ILE A 28 6.24 -3.09 -0.37
C ILE A 28 6.18 -1.71 0.31
N GLU A 29 6.07 -1.67 1.63
CA GLU A 29 6.07 -0.45 2.42
C GLU A 29 7.37 0.35 2.22
N ASP A 30 8.52 -0.32 2.29
CA ASP A 30 9.84 0.30 2.12
C ASP A 30 10.04 0.87 0.71
N MET A 31 9.57 0.16 -0.32
CA MET A 31 9.75 0.60 -1.70
C MET A 31 8.79 1.73 -2.10
N LYS A 32 7.64 1.87 -1.42
CA LYS A 32 6.60 2.88 -1.68
C LYS A 32 6.14 2.92 -3.15
N GLY A 33 5.34 3.94 -3.48
CA GLY A 33 5.00 4.30 -4.86
C GLY A 33 4.33 3.17 -5.66
N TYR A 34 4.98 2.72 -6.73
CA TYR A 34 4.47 1.66 -7.61
C TYR A 34 4.13 0.36 -6.86
N TYR A 35 4.95 -0.02 -5.87
CA TYR A 35 4.78 -1.29 -5.18
C TYR A 35 3.56 -1.30 -4.27
N VAL A 36 3.23 -0.16 -3.66
CA VAL A 36 1.97 0.00 -2.89
C VAL A 36 0.76 -0.27 -3.78
N LYS A 37 0.77 0.25 -5.03
CA LYS A 37 -0.30 -0.02 -6.00
C LYS A 37 -0.37 -1.48 -6.41
N THR A 38 0.76 -2.19 -6.48
CA THR A 38 0.72 -3.64 -6.71
C THR A 38 0.16 -4.40 -5.50
N GLY A 39 0.44 -3.94 -4.28
CA GLY A 39 -0.18 -4.46 -3.06
C GLY A 39 -1.70 -4.32 -3.06
N GLN A 40 -2.23 -3.20 -3.57
CA GLN A 40 -3.67 -2.96 -3.79
C GLN A 40 -4.30 -4.00 -4.71
N VAL A 41 -3.64 -4.35 -5.82
CA VAL A 41 -4.18 -5.38 -6.73
C VAL A 41 -4.19 -6.74 -6.04
N VAL A 42 -3.11 -7.10 -5.36
CA VAL A 42 -3.00 -8.40 -4.65
C VAL A 42 -4.03 -8.51 -3.54
N SER A 43 -4.27 -7.44 -2.77
CA SER A 43 -5.22 -7.46 -1.65
C SER A 43 -6.67 -7.72 -2.07
N THR A 44 -7.03 -7.42 -3.33
CA THR A 44 -8.37 -7.67 -3.87
C THR A 44 -8.55 -9.07 -4.48
N ARG A 45 -7.50 -9.86 -4.60
CA ARG A 45 -7.50 -11.17 -5.29
C ARG A 45 -7.40 -12.34 -4.31
N ALA A 46 -8.34 -12.42 -3.38
CA ALA A 46 -8.47 -13.55 -2.43
C ALA A 46 -8.71 -14.90 -3.14
N ASP A 47 -9.06 -14.88 -4.43
CA ASP A 47 -9.15 -16.07 -5.29
C ASP A 47 -7.78 -16.61 -5.73
N LEU A 48 -6.71 -15.81 -5.64
CA LEU A 48 -5.36 -16.16 -6.09
C LEU A 48 -4.31 -16.23 -4.98
N PHE A 49 -4.53 -15.55 -3.85
CA PHE A 49 -3.55 -15.43 -2.79
C PHE A 49 -4.10 -15.96 -1.46
N PRO A 50 -3.27 -16.56 -0.60
CA PRO A 50 -3.69 -16.95 0.74
C PRO A 50 -4.17 -15.73 1.55
N GLU A 51 -5.11 -15.98 2.46
CA GLU A 51 -5.77 -14.95 3.28
C GLU A 51 -4.75 -14.03 3.99
N ALA A 52 -3.70 -14.59 4.57
CA ALA A 52 -2.63 -13.87 5.25
C ALA A 52 -2.00 -12.75 4.39
N TYR A 53 -1.83 -12.98 3.09
CA TYR A 53 -1.30 -11.97 2.16
C TYR A 53 -2.32 -10.86 1.91
N THR A 54 -3.57 -11.23 1.62
CA THR A 54 -4.61 -10.25 1.34
C THR A 54 -4.89 -9.33 2.52
N GLU A 55 -4.91 -9.87 3.74
CA GLU A 55 -5.13 -9.09 4.95
C GLU A 55 -3.99 -8.10 5.25
N LYS A 56 -2.72 -8.58 5.21
CA LYS A 56 -1.58 -7.71 5.51
C LYS A 56 -1.40 -6.62 4.47
N LEU A 57 -1.64 -6.94 3.20
CA LEU A 57 -1.56 -5.95 2.12
C LEU A 57 -2.72 -4.97 2.12
N THR A 58 -3.91 -5.37 2.60
CA THR A 58 -5.03 -4.42 2.85
C THR A 58 -4.64 -3.43 3.93
N LYS A 59 -4.15 -3.91 5.09
CA LYS A 59 -3.73 -3.04 6.21
C LYS A 59 -2.63 -2.05 5.82
N LEU A 60 -1.74 -2.43 4.91
CA LEU A 60 -0.69 -1.56 4.39
C LEU A 60 -1.27 -0.32 3.65
N GLN A 61 -2.44 -0.44 3.04
CA GLN A 61 -3.08 0.65 2.30
C GLN A 61 -3.80 1.62 3.24
N ASP A 62 -4.38 1.11 4.32
CA ASP A 62 -5.17 1.90 5.28
C ASP A 62 -4.31 2.87 6.12
N GLY A 63 -3.00 2.64 6.18
CA GLY A 63 -2.07 3.37 7.06
C GLY A 63 -1.16 4.39 6.37
N ILE A 64 -1.37 4.70 5.09
CA ILE A 64 -0.50 5.65 4.39
C ILE A 64 -0.82 7.06 4.86
N GLU A 65 0.10 7.64 5.63
CA GLU A 65 0.01 9.04 6.04
C GLU A 65 -0.09 9.95 4.80
N PRO A 66 -1.03 10.91 4.81
CA PRO A 66 -1.10 11.93 3.78
C PRO A 66 0.25 12.63 3.57
N MET A 67 0.58 12.92 2.31
CA MET A 67 1.73 13.76 2.01
C MET A 67 1.54 15.16 2.62
N PRO A 68 2.58 15.79 3.20
CA PRO A 68 2.48 17.17 3.68
C PRO A 68 2.00 18.10 2.57
N ILE A 69 1.01 18.93 2.89
CA ILE A 69 0.35 19.79 1.91
C ILE A 69 1.35 20.76 1.26
N GLU A 70 2.36 21.21 1.99
CA GLU A 70 3.40 22.12 1.49
C GLU A 70 4.19 21.49 0.34
N LEU A 71 4.39 20.16 0.36
CA LEU A 71 5.04 19.44 -0.72
C LEU A 71 4.12 19.36 -1.95
N VAL A 72 2.83 19.10 -1.74
CA VAL A 72 1.83 19.06 -2.81
C VAL A 72 1.71 20.43 -3.48
N GLU A 73 1.54 21.50 -2.70
CA GLU A 73 1.48 22.88 -3.22
C GLU A 73 2.74 23.23 -4.02
N LYS A 74 3.92 22.89 -3.49
CA LYS A 74 5.18 23.17 -4.16
C LYS A 74 5.24 22.50 -5.53
N VAL A 75 4.87 21.22 -5.62
CA VAL A 75 4.88 20.47 -6.88
C VAL A 75 3.86 21.07 -7.86
N VAL A 76 2.64 21.34 -7.42
CA VAL A 76 1.59 21.94 -8.27
C VAL A 76 2.04 23.29 -8.81
N ARG A 77 2.63 24.13 -7.95
CA ARG A 77 3.13 25.45 -8.35
C ARG A 77 4.27 25.35 -9.35
N GLN A 78 5.19 24.41 -9.17
CA GLN A 78 6.32 24.22 -10.08
C GLN A 78 5.90 23.66 -11.44
N GLU A 79 5.02 22.66 -11.46
CA GLU A 79 4.68 21.92 -12.68
C GLU A 79 3.59 22.60 -13.52
N LEU A 80 2.68 23.36 -12.89
CA LEU A 80 1.49 23.92 -13.57
C LEU A 80 1.43 25.45 -13.60
N LEU A 81 2.20 26.14 -12.76
CA LEU A 81 2.07 27.59 -12.53
C LEU A 81 3.37 28.39 -12.69
N ASP A 82 4.46 27.76 -13.14
CA ASP A 82 5.81 28.37 -13.20
C ASP A 82 6.20 29.09 -11.88
N GLY A 83 5.74 28.55 -10.75
CA GLY A 83 6.00 29.07 -9.40
C GLY A 83 4.97 30.09 -8.88
N ALA A 84 3.94 30.46 -9.64
CA ALA A 84 2.90 31.37 -9.18
C ALA A 84 2.03 30.78 -8.04
N PRO A 85 1.27 31.60 -7.28
CA PRO A 85 0.37 31.12 -6.23
C PRO A 85 -0.79 30.28 -6.78
N LEU A 86 -1.29 29.31 -5.99
CA LEU A 86 -2.43 28.46 -6.39
C LEU A 86 -3.69 29.27 -6.73
N SER A 87 -3.87 30.43 -6.09
CA SER A 87 -5.01 31.33 -6.30
C SER A 87 -5.06 31.97 -7.69
N GLU A 88 -4.01 31.88 -8.50
CA GLU A 88 -4.06 32.37 -9.89
C GLU A 88 -4.83 31.45 -10.83
N LEU A 89 -4.86 30.13 -10.56
CA LEU A 89 -5.51 29.14 -11.43
C LEU A 89 -6.71 28.46 -10.75
N PHE A 90 -6.65 28.26 -9.44
CA PHE A 90 -7.70 27.59 -8.68
C PHE A 90 -8.52 28.60 -7.89
N ALA A 91 -9.85 28.51 -7.99
CA ALA A 91 -10.77 29.30 -7.17
C ALA A 91 -10.72 28.92 -5.68
N SER A 92 -10.39 27.65 -5.39
CA SER A 92 -10.17 27.12 -4.04
C SER A 92 -9.29 25.87 -4.13
N PHE A 93 -8.51 25.60 -3.09
CA PHE A 93 -7.71 24.40 -2.94
C PHE A 93 -7.92 23.85 -1.53
N ASP A 94 -8.36 22.60 -1.41
CA ASP A 94 -8.56 21.95 -0.12
C ASP A 94 -7.26 21.29 0.32
N GLU A 95 -6.87 21.52 1.57
CA GLU A 95 -5.65 20.96 2.15
C GLU A 95 -5.84 19.51 2.59
N GLU A 96 -7.09 19.08 2.83
CA GLU A 96 -7.40 17.71 3.21
C GLU A 96 -7.57 16.81 1.97
N PRO A 97 -6.76 15.75 1.83
CA PRO A 97 -6.94 14.80 0.73
C PRO A 97 -8.19 13.94 0.95
N LEU A 98 -8.92 13.70 -0.14
CA LEU A 98 -10.14 12.88 -0.13
C LEU A 98 -9.85 11.36 -0.10
N GLY A 99 -8.59 10.96 -0.33
CA GLY A 99 -8.16 9.56 -0.39
C GLY A 99 -6.67 9.42 -0.74
N SER A 100 -6.16 8.20 -0.67
CA SER A 100 -4.78 7.81 -1.03
C SER A 100 -4.65 7.24 -2.45
#